data_AF-A0A8K0P7A8-F1
#
_entry.id   AF-A0A8K0P7A8-F1
#
_cell.length_a   1.000
_cell.length_b   1.000
_cell.length_c   1.000
_cell.angle_alpha   90.00
_cell.angle_beta   90.00
_cell.angle_gamma   90.00
#
_symmetry.space_group_name_H-M   'P 1'
#
loop_
_entity.id
_entity.type
_entity.pdbx_description
1 polymer ?
#
loop_
_entity_poly.entity_id
_entity_poly.type
_entity_poly.pdbx_seq_one_letter_code
_entity_poly.pdbx_strand_id
1 'polypeptide(L)'
;MDFLVYCRATLCYFLLVFLCLFYSPTIGQNVRIISYDPSGDRISQPPPSPCPQIFQYQYGSNGWTGVIAVPPPANPDPNLRKLLPVKLEVRLRLAGILPTKYVGKLELAESKELVWRKVISGAINRPILYRLYFPTTSPLPYLSLISMNGNLVCSGHFDNIPGRVLTAITLEHTFYPSANALNTRGDFNGGDDFHSASQQPATAFLGGKGASAATNTFQNAGTNDGGQSHPEGRPT
;
A
#
# COMPACT_ATOMS: atom_id res chain seq x y z
N MET A 1 -44.22 30.31 -54.51
CA MET A 1 -43.37 29.13 -54.76
C MET A 1 -42.28 29.05 -53.68
N ASP A 2 -42.61 29.29 -52.40
CA ASP A 2 -41.57 29.75 -51.45
C ASP A 2 -41.54 29.02 -50.09
N PHE A 3 -42.43 28.06 -49.84
CA PHE A 3 -42.39 27.27 -48.59
C PHE A 3 -41.45 26.05 -48.67
N LEU A 4 -41.27 25.47 -49.86
CA LEU A 4 -40.45 24.29 -50.06
C LEU A 4 -38.94 24.59 -50.01
N VAL A 5 -38.55 25.82 -50.34
CA VAL A 5 -37.15 26.28 -50.34
C VAL A 5 -36.66 26.49 -48.90
N TYR A 6 -37.50 27.09 -48.04
CA TYR A 6 -37.15 27.35 -46.65
C TYR A 6 -36.95 26.04 -45.86
N CYS A 7 -37.83 25.05 -46.08
CA CYS A 7 -37.76 23.76 -45.39
C CYS A 7 -36.46 22.99 -45.69
N ARG A 8 -35.97 23.05 -46.95
CA ARG A 8 -34.70 22.42 -47.34
C ARG A 8 -33.48 23.09 -46.72
N ALA A 9 -33.50 24.43 -46.59
CA ALA A 9 -32.40 25.17 -45.98
C ALA A 9 -32.26 24.87 -44.47
N THR A 10 -33.38 24.78 -43.75
CA THR A 10 -33.35 24.52 -42.30
C THR A 10 -32.93 23.09 -41.97
N LEU A 11 -33.38 22.11 -42.76
CA LEU A 11 -32.96 20.71 -42.62
C LEU A 11 -31.46 20.52 -42.90
N CYS A 12 -30.91 21.23 -43.89
CA CYS A 12 -29.49 21.19 -44.21
C CYS A 12 -28.63 21.81 -43.10
N TYR A 13 -29.08 22.93 -42.51
CA TYR A 13 -28.39 23.56 -41.38
C TYR A 13 -28.39 22.66 -40.13
N PHE A 14 -29.53 22.03 -39.82
CA PHE A 14 -29.59 21.09 -38.70
C PHE A 14 -28.70 19.87 -38.93
N LEU A 15 -28.66 19.30 -40.14
CA LEU A 15 -27.75 18.20 -40.47
C LEU A 15 -26.27 18.60 -40.40
N LEU A 16 -25.90 19.80 -40.85
CA LEU A 16 -24.53 20.30 -40.75
C LEU A 16 -24.11 20.56 -39.30
N VAL A 17 -25.00 21.14 -38.48
CA VAL A 17 -24.74 21.33 -37.04
C VAL A 17 -24.64 19.97 -36.33
N PHE A 18 -25.51 19.01 -36.66
CA PHE A 18 -25.42 17.65 -36.11
C PHE A 18 -24.13 16.96 -36.53
N LEU A 19 -23.74 17.04 -37.80
CA LEU A 19 -22.47 16.47 -38.27
C LEU A 19 -21.26 17.18 -37.64
N CYS A 20 -21.29 18.49 -37.39
CA CYS A 20 -20.19 19.15 -36.66
C CYS A 20 -20.15 18.78 -35.16
N LEU A 21 -21.29 18.59 -34.50
CA LEU A 21 -21.34 18.23 -33.08
C LEU A 21 -20.98 16.76 -32.84
N PHE A 22 -21.32 15.86 -33.78
CA PHE A 22 -21.09 14.42 -33.63
C PHE A 22 -19.89 13.87 -34.42
N TYR A 23 -19.37 14.64 -35.37
CA TYR A 23 -18.24 14.27 -36.23
C TYR A 23 -17.07 15.24 -36.03
N SER A 24 -16.79 15.61 -34.78
CA SER A 24 -15.50 16.21 -34.45
C SER A 24 -14.50 15.06 -34.33
N PRO A 25 -13.57 14.85 -35.28
CA PRO A 25 -12.52 13.86 -35.10
C PRO A 25 -11.72 14.29 -33.87
N THR A 26 -11.77 13.47 -32.84
CA THR A 26 -10.89 13.57 -31.68
C THR A 26 -9.46 13.51 -32.21
N ILE A 27 -8.82 14.67 -32.34
CA ILE A 27 -7.37 14.76 -32.41
C ILE A 27 -6.88 14.34 -31.03
N GLY A 28 -6.79 13.01 -30.83
CA GLY A 28 -6.12 12.40 -29.71
C GLY A 28 -4.64 12.71 -29.82
N GLN A 29 -4.25 13.92 -29.42
CA GLN A 29 -2.86 14.27 -29.27
C GLN A 29 -2.26 13.30 -28.25
N ASN A 30 -1.35 12.44 -28.71
CA ASN A 30 -0.41 11.71 -27.86
C ASN A 30 0.57 12.71 -27.26
N VAL A 31 0.11 13.53 -26.31
CA VAL A 31 0.97 14.44 -25.56
C VAL A 31 1.73 13.60 -24.55
N ARG A 32 2.96 13.18 -24.89
CA ARG A 32 3.91 12.70 -23.89
C ARG A 32 4.36 13.89 -23.07
N ILE A 33 3.74 14.11 -21.91
CA ILE A 33 4.19 15.13 -20.96
C ILE A 33 5.55 14.69 -20.41
N ILE A 34 6.63 15.26 -20.93
CA ILE A 34 7.96 15.03 -20.38
C ILE A 34 8.08 15.89 -19.12
N SER A 35 8.08 15.23 -17.96
CA SER A 35 8.40 15.85 -16.68
C SER A 35 9.92 15.94 -16.53
N TYR A 36 10.42 17.12 -16.20
CA TYR A 36 11.83 17.39 -15.94
C TYR A 36 12.05 17.61 -14.45
N ASP A 37 13.14 17.08 -13.91
CA ASP A 37 13.60 17.42 -12.57
C ASP A 37 14.16 18.86 -12.54
N PRO A 38 14.19 19.57 -11.40
CA PRO A 38 14.96 20.81 -11.22
C PRO A 38 16.42 20.77 -11.71
N SER A 39 17.03 19.59 -11.88
CA SER A 39 18.36 19.41 -12.48
C SER A 39 18.38 19.35 -14.02
N GLY A 40 17.21 19.27 -14.68
CA GLY A 40 17.09 19.18 -16.13
C GLY A 40 17.01 17.75 -16.69
N ASP A 41 17.09 16.71 -15.84
CA ASP A 41 16.99 15.32 -16.27
C ASP A 41 15.54 14.88 -16.54
N ARG A 42 15.37 13.98 -17.52
CA ARG A 42 14.05 13.40 -17.85
C ARG A 42 13.60 12.45 -16.74
N ILE A 43 12.50 12.79 -16.08
CA ILE A 43 11.88 11.93 -15.09
C ILE A 43 11.11 10.83 -15.82
N SER A 44 11.37 9.56 -15.47
CA SER A 44 10.54 8.43 -15.89
C SER A 44 9.11 8.64 -15.40
N GLN A 45 8.14 8.63 -16.32
CA GLN A 45 6.73 8.73 -15.93
C GLN A 45 6.36 7.53 -15.06
N PRO A 46 5.65 7.74 -13.94
CA PRO A 46 5.21 6.65 -13.09
C PRO A 46 4.11 5.87 -13.81
N PRO A 47 4.02 4.55 -13.58
CA PRO A 47 2.88 3.80 -14.06
C PRO A 47 1.58 4.28 -13.38
N PRO A 48 0.42 4.07 -14.00
CA PRO A 48 -0.85 4.43 -13.38
C PRO A 48 -1.06 3.65 -12.08
N SER A 49 -1.49 4.35 -11.03
CA SER A 49 -1.89 3.69 -9.78
C SER A 49 -3.22 2.96 -9.98
N PRO A 50 -3.36 1.70 -9.50
CA PRO A 50 -4.62 0.97 -9.58
C PRO A 50 -5.70 1.53 -8.64
N CYS A 51 -5.31 2.25 -7.57
CA CYS A 51 -6.23 2.84 -6.61
C CYS A 51 -5.76 4.27 -6.27
N PRO A 52 -6.02 5.28 -7.12
CA PRO A 52 -5.50 6.64 -6.94
C PRO A 52 -5.86 7.29 -5.60
N GLN A 53 -6.99 6.93 -5.01
CA GLN A 53 -7.41 7.39 -3.68
C GLN A 53 -6.64 6.75 -2.52
N ILE A 54 -6.02 5.58 -2.72
CA ILE A 54 -5.26 4.86 -1.68
C ILE A 54 -3.75 5.01 -1.91
N PHE A 55 -3.29 4.99 -3.16
CA PHE A 55 -1.87 4.99 -3.50
C PHE A 55 -1.58 5.97 -4.62
N GLN A 56 -0.54 6.77 -4.43
CA GLN A 56 -0.07 7.72 -5.44
C GLN A 56 1.46 7.72 -5.49
N TYR A 57 2.00 7.84 -6.71
CA TYR A 57 3.41 8.14 -6.91
C TYR A 57 3.64 9.62 -6.66
N GLN A 58 4.65 9.96 -5.86
CA GLN A 58 5.04 11.32 -5.55
C GLN A 58 6.52 11.51 -5.87
N TYR A 59 6.81 12.52 -6.68
CA TYR A 59 8.16 12.94 -6.97
C TYR A 59 8.63 13.97 -5.95
N GLY A 60 9.80 13.77 -5.36
CA GLY A 60 10.42 14.68 -4.39
C GLY A 60 11.93 14.80 -4.61
N SER A 61 12.62 15.42 -3.66
CA SER A 61 14.08 15.67 -3.74
C SER A 61 14.93 14.40 -3.87
N ASN A 62 14.41 13.27 -3.36
CA ASN A 62 15.10 11.97 -3.36
C ASN A 62 14.56 11.05 -4.47
N GLY A 63 13.90 11.61 -5.48
CA GLY A 63 13.26 10.89 -6.56
C GLY A 63 11.84 10.42 -6.23
N TRP A 64 11.40 9.37 -6.91
CA TRP A 64 10.05 8.82 -6.76
C TRP A 64 9.87 8.08 -5.44
N THR A 65 8.75 8.38 -4.79
CA THR A 65 8.23 7.66 -3.62
C THR A 65 6.76 7.33 -3.83
N GLY A 66 6.23 6.43 -3.02
CA GLY A 66 4.82 6.15 -2.95
C GLY A 66 4.21 6.71 -1.68
N VAL A 67 3.04 7.33 -1.78
CA VAL A 67 2.21 7.72 -0.64
C VAL A 67 1.02 6.79 -0.58
N ILE A 68 0.80 6.17 0.58
CA ILE A 68 -0.32 5.26 0.81
C ILE A 68 -1.20 5.86 1.91
N ALA A 69 -2.49 6.02 1.63
CA ALA A 69 -3.51 6.48 2.57
C ALA A 69 -4.53 5.35 2.78
N VAL A 70 -4.43 4.67 3.91
CA VAL A 70 -5.29 3.52 4.25
C VAL A 70 -6.20 3.84 5.44
N PRO A 71 -7.47 3.43 5.42
CA PRO A 71 -8.33 3.61 6.58
C PRO A 71 -7.79 2.82 7.78
N PRO A 72 -8.01 3.31 9.03
CA PRO A 72 -7.72 2.51 10.22
C PRO A 72 -8.47 1.16 10.18
N PRO A 73 -7.94 0.09 10.78
CA PRO A 73 -8.62 -1.20 10.80
C PRO A 73 -10.03 -1.10 11.36
N ALA A 74 -11.01 -1.62 10.62
CA ALA A 74 -12.39 -1.70 11.08
C ALA A 74 -12.51 -2.83 12.11
N ASN A 75 -12.40 -2.50 13.40
CA ASN A 75 -12.75 -3.42 14.49
C ASN A 75 -14.01 -2.88 15.20
N PRO A 76 -15.08 -3.67 15.35
CA PRO A 76 -16.29 -3.21 16.04
C PRO A 76 -16.09 -2.94 17.53
N ASP A 77 -15.12 -3.58 18.19
CA ASP A 77 -14.86 -3.42 19.62
C ASP A 77 -13.80 -2.32 19.88
N PRO A 78 -14.18 -1.19 20.50
CA PRO A 78 -13.26 -0.09 20.83
C PRO A 78 -12.14 -0.48 21.79
N ASN A 79 -12.35 -1.47 22.66
CA ASN A 79 -11.34 -1.93 23.62
C ASN A 79 -10.27 -2.77 22.91
N LEU A 80 -10.66 -3.58 21.92
CA LEU A 80 -9.73 -4.39 21.14
C LEU A 80 -8.91 -3.57 20.14
N ARG A 81 -9.41 -2.42 19.67
CA ARG A 81 -8.64 -1.50 18.78
C ARG A 81 -7.31 -1.06 19.38
N LYS A 82 -7.23 -0.95 20.71
CA LYS A 82 -6.01 -0.53 21.43
C LYS A 82 -4.95 -1.63 21.50
N LEU A 83 -5.32 -2.88 21.27
CA LEU A 83 -4.46 -4.05 21.43
C LEU A 83 -4.11 -4.71 20.09
N LEU A 84 -4.89 -4.42 19.04
CA LEU A 84 -4.69 -5.04 17.74
C LEU A 84 -3.54 -4.37 16.96
N PRO A 85 -2.53 -5.13 16.50
CA PRO A 85 -1.54 -4.58 15.59
C PRO A 85 -2.17 -4.10 14.28
N VAL A 86 -1.61 -3.01 13.76
CA VAL A 86 -1.90 -2.46 12.43
C VAL A 86 -0.76 -2.89 11.50
N LYS A 87 -1.00 -3.97 10.76
CA LYS A 87 -0.09 -4.53 9.76
C LYS A 87 -0.51 -4.10 8.37
N LEU A 88 0.33 -3.32 7.70
CA LEU A 88 0.21 -3.01 6.29
C LEU A 88 1.14 -3.93 5.50
N GLU A 89 0.63 -4.59 4.48
CA GLU A 89 1.42 -5.33 3.50
C GLU A 89 1.22 -4.67 2.13
N VAL A 90 2.32 -4.42 1.41
CA VAL A 90 2.28 -3.96 0.03
C VAL A 90 3.18 -4.82 -0.84
N ARG A 91 2.63 -5.25 -1.97
CA ARG A 91 3.33 -6.04 -2.98
C ARG A 91 3.57 -5.18 -4.21
N LEU A 92 4.79 -5.22 -4.72
CA LEU A 92 5.20 -4.53 -5.94
C LEU A 92 5.70 -5.51 -6.99
N ARG A 93 5.53 -5.15 -8.26
CA ARG A 93 6.06 -5.89 -9.42
C ARG A 93 6.99 -5.00 -10.21
N LEU A 94 8.11 -5.56 -10.66
CA LEU A 94 9.11 -4.84 -11.42
C LEU A 94 9.46 -5.60 -12.72
N ALA A 95 9.42 -4.88 -13.84
CA ALA A 95 9.88 -5.36 -15.14
C ALA A 95 11.41 -5.24 -15.25
N GLY A 96 12.13 -5.83 -14.30
CA GLY A 96 13.57 -5.67 -14.17
C GLY A 96 14.13 -6.41 -12.96
N ILE A 97 15.45 -6.57 -12.93
CA ILE A 97 16.20 -7.10 -11.80
C ILE A 97 16.63 -5.91 -10.94
N LEU A 98 16.60 -6.06 -9.62
CA LEU A 98 17.09 -5.02 -8.73
C LEU A 98 18.62 -4.86 -8.86
N PRO A 99 19.13 -3.63 -8.98
CA PRO A 99 20.57 -3.38 -9.10
C PRO A 99 21.31 -3.66 -7.78
N THR A 100 20.58 -3.70 -6.66
CA THR A 100 21.12 -3.91 -5.33
C THR A 100 20.26 -4.91 -4.54
N LYS A 101 20.70 -5.27 -3.34
CA LYS A 101 19.92 -6.08 -2.39
C LYS A 101 18.83 -5.27 -1.67
N TYR A 102 18.79 -3.95 -1.84
CA TYR A 102 17.75 -3.12 -1.27
C TYR A 102 16.45 -3.32 -2.06
N VAL A 103 15.38 -3.69 -1.35
CA VAL A 103 14.07 -4.02 -1.95
C VAL A 103 13.01 -2.94 -1.68
N GLY A 104 13.42 -1.84 -1.07
CA GLY A 104 12.53 -0.75 -0.67
C GLY A 104 12.32 -0.68 0.83
N LYS A 105 11.54 0.31 1.26
CA LYS A 105 11.19 0.55 2.66
C LYS A 105 9.74 1.01 2.75
N LEU A 106 9.01 0.49 3.73
CA LEU A 106 7.67 0.92 4.07
C LEU A 106 7.68 1.47 5.50
N GLU A 107 7.21 2.69 5.70
CA GLU A 107 7.16 3.30 7.03
C GLU A 107 5.94 4.20 7.20
N LEU A 108 5.60 4.50 8.45
CA LEU A 108 4.60 5.52 8.77
C LEU A 108 5.11 6.90 8.33
N ALA A 109 4.28 7.65 7.62
CA ALA A 109 4.55 9.05 7.25
C ALA A 109 4.17 10.03 8.37
N GLU A 110 3.64 9.53 9.48
CA GLU A 110 3.10 10.30 10.60
C GLU A 110 3.68 9.80 11.93
N SER A 111 3.55 10.60 13.00
CA SER A 111 3.97 10.19 14.33
C SER A 111 3.13 9.03 14.85
N LYS A 112 3.74 8.17 15.67
CA LYS A 112 3.07 6.99 16.26
C LYS A 112 1.84 7.40 17.08
N GLU A 113 1.89 8.55 17.74
CA GLU A 113 0.81 9.10 18.58
C GLU A 113 -0.37 9.57 17.72
N LEU A 114 -0.11 10.16 16.54
CA LEU A 114 -1.15 10.51 15.59
C LEU A 114 -1.84 9.26 15.04
N VAL A 115 -1.06 8.26 14.63
CA VAL A 115 -1.59 6.99 14.14
C VAL A 115 -2.41 6.29 15.22
N TRP A 116 -1.90 6.24 16.45
CA TRP A 116 -2.63 5.71 17.60
C TRP A 116 -3.99 6.38 17.77
N ARG A 117 -4.04 7.73 17.76
CA ARG A 117 -5.31 8.49 17.85
C ARG A 117 -6.28 8.16 16.73
N LYS A 118 -5.79 7.96 15.50
CA LYS A 118 -6.64 7.55 14.36
C LYS A 118 -7.20 6.14 14.56
N VAL A 119 -6.38 5.21 15.02
CA VAL A 119 -6.78 3.82 15.28
C VAL A 119 -7.83 3.74 16.39
N ILE A 120 -7.60 4.41 17.53
CA ILE A 120 -8.53 4.34 18.66
C ILE A 120 -9.86 5.05 18.38
N SER A 121 -9.84 6.17 17.65
CA SER A 121 -11.07 6.85 17.23
C SER A 121 -11.86 6.03 16.20
N GLY A 122 -11.17 5.20 15.40
CA GLY A 122 -11.74 4.47 14.28
C GLY A 122 -12.44 5.35 13.26
N ALA A 123 -12.06 6.63 13.19
CA ALA A 123 -12.62 7.57 12.24
C ALA A 123 -12.14 7.21 10.82
N ILE A 124 -13.04 6.65 10.01
CA ILE A 124 -12.75 6.22 8.63
C ILE A 124 -12.21 7.39 7.78
N ASN A 125 -12.66 8.61 8.08
CA ASN A 125 -12.25 9.84 7.38
C ASN A 125 -10.83 10.33 7.74
N ARG A 126 -10.10 9.61 8.60
CA ARG A 126 -8.72 9.94 8.98
C ARG A 126 -7.80 8.77 8.60
N PRO A 127 -7.34 8.70 7.34
CA PRO A 127 -6.47 7.61 6.90
C PRO A 127 -5.12 7.67 7.61
N ILE A 128 -4.52 6.51 7.83
CA ILE A 128 -3.14 6.36 8.25
C ILE A 128 -2.26 6.53 7.01
N LEU A 129 -1.30 7.45 7.08
CA LEU A 129 -0.41 7.71 5.96
C LEU A 129 0.88 6.91 6.10
N TYR A 130 1.26 6.24 5.02
CA TYR A 130 2.52 5.53 4.89
C TYR A 130 3.33 6.10 3.73
N ARG A 131 4.65 6.05 3.87
CA ARG A 131 5.60 6.34 2.81
C ARG A 131 6.27 5.05 2.37
N LEU A 132 6.28 4.87 1.06
CA LEU A 132 6.91 3.75 0.37
C LEU A 132 8.12 4.27 -0.42
N TYR A 133 9.31 3.77 -0.11
CA TYR A 133 10.52 4.05 -0.84
C TYR A 133 10.79 2.91 -1.81
N PHE A 134 10.92 3.25 -3.09
CA PHE A 134 11.21 2.26 -4.13
C PHE A 134 12.69 1.88 -4.12
N PRO A 135 13.02 0.64 -4.52
CA PRO A 135 14.42 0.20 -4.62
C PRO A 135 15.17 0.73 -5.84
N THR A 136 14.44 1.25 -6.82
CA THR A 136 14.99 1.86 -8.04
C THR A 136 14.09 3.00 -8.50
N THR A 137 14.69 3.99 -9.16
CA THR A 137 13.99 5.10 -9.82
C THR A 137 13.61 4.79 -11.26
N SER A 138 14.22 3.76 -11.87
CA SER A 138 13.90 3.30 -13.22
C SER A 138 14.29 1.82 -13.42
N PRO A 139 13.37 0.97 -13.94
CA PRO A 139 11.94 1.24 -14.10
C PRO A 139 11.24 1.36 -12.74
N LEU A 140 10.14 2.13 -12.66
CA LEU A 140 9.39 2.23 -11.42
C LEU A 140 8.56 0.96 -11.15
N PRO A 141 8.49 0.48 -9.90
CA PRO A 141 7.66 -0.67 -9.57
C PRO A 141 6.17 -0.38 -9.72
N TYR A 142 5.42 -1.36 -10.23
CA TYR A 142 3.96 -1.36 -10.29
C TYR A 142 3.39 -1.83 -8.96
N LEU A 143 2.40 -1.11 -8.43
CA LEU A 143 1.66 -1.57 -7.26
C LEU A 143 0.78 -2.75 -7.63
N SER A 144 0.90 -3.85 -6.88
CA SER A 144 0.10 -5.05 -7.11
C SER A 144 -0.98 -5.31 -6.08
N LEU A 145 -0.65 -5.10 -4.81
CA LEU A 145 -1.56 -5.36 -3.72
C LEU A 145 -1.21 -4.44 -2.55
N ILE A 146 -2.25 -3.96 -1.87
CA ILE A 146 -2.18 -3.39 -0.52
C ILE A 146 -3.20 -4.15 0.31
N SER A 147 -2.78 -4.69 1.46
CA SER A 147 -3.67 -5.26 2.45
C SER A 147 -3.40 -4.69 3.84
N MET A 148 -4.47 -4.55 4.61
CA MET A 148 -4.46 -4.08 5.99
C MET A 148 -4.96 -5.21 6.89
N ASN A 149 -4.11 -5.71 7.78
CA ASN A 149 -4.40 -6.87 8.64
C ASN A 149 -4.94 -8.07 7.85
N GLY A 150 -4.37 -8.33 6.66
CA GLY A 150 -4.81 -9.39 5.75
C GLY A 150 -6.04 -9.05 4.90
N ASN A 151 -6.75 -7.95 5.18
CA ASN A 151 -7.88 -7.52 4.37
C ASN A 151 -7.40 -6.74 3.15
N LEU A 152 -7.86 -7.13 1.96
CA LEU A 152 -7.51 -6.46 0.71
C LEU A 152 -8.05 -5.02 0.70
N VAL A 153 -7.15 -4.05 0.53
CA VAL A 153 -7.47 -2.61 0.42
C VAL A 153 -7.39 -2.14 -1.04
N CYS A 154 -6.39 -2.62 -1.77
CA CYS A 154 -6.18 -2.28 -3.16
C CYS A 154 -5.56 -3.46 -3.90
N SER A 155 -6.01 -3.72 -5.13
CA SER A 155 -5.36 -4.65 -6.05
C SER A 155 -5.20 -4.00 -7.42
N GLY A 156 -4.03 -4.16 -8.02
CA GLY A 156 -3.81 -3.82 -9.43
C GLY A 156 -3.95 -5.03 -10.34
N HIS A 157 -4.34 -4.79 -11.59
CA HIS A 157 -4.26 -5.77 -12.67
C HIS A 157 -2.98 -5.51 -13.47
N PHE A 158 -2.25 -6.58 -13.84
CA PHE A 158 -0.90 -6.48 -14.43
C PHE A 158 -0.86 -6.69 -15.94
N ASP A 159 -2.02 -6.79 -16.57
CA ASP A 159 -2.14 -7.11 -18.00
C ASP A 159 -1.41 -6.09 -18.90
N ASN A 160 -1.21 -4.87 -18.39
CA ASN A 160 -0.56 -3.78 -19.09
C ASN A 160 0.89 -3.50 -18.66
N ILE A 161 1.53 -4.38 -17.86
CA ILE A 161 2.96 -4.19 -17.57
C ILE A 161 3.74 -4.50 -18.86
N PRO A 162 4.44 -3.50 -19.45
CA PRO A 162 5.26 -3.75 -20.62
C PRO A 162 6.45 -4.65 -20.24
N GLY A 163 6.57 -5.78 -20.95
CA GLY A 163 7.66 -6.73 -20.75
C GLY A 163 7.38 -7.78 -19.67
N ARG A 164 8.39 -8.60 -19.39
CA ARG A 164 8.28 -9.70 -18.42
C ARG A 164 8.50 -9.15 -17.00
N VAL A 165 7.55 -9.37 -16.10
CA VAL A 165 7.76 -9.13 -14.66
C VAL A 165 8.84 -10.10 -14.17
N LEU A 166 9.96 -9.56 -13.70
CA LEU A 166 11.10 -10.36 -13.25
C LEU A 166 11.19 -10.41 -11.73
N THR A 167 10.83 -9.32 -11.05
CA THR A 167 10.94 -9.23 -9.60
C THR A 167 9.58 -8.99 -8.95
N ALA A 168 9.29 -9.77 -7.92
CA ALA A 168 8.19 -9.55 -7.00
C ALA A 168 8.76 -9.12 -5.64
N ILE A 169 8.22 -8.04 -5.08
CA ILE A 169 8.68 -7.46 -3.83
C ILE A 169 7.49 -7.44 -2.87
N THR A 170 7.69 -7.91 -1.64
CA THR A 170 6.72 -7.78 -0.56
C THR A 170 7.35 -6.98 0.57
N LEU A 171 6.68 -5.89 0.95
CA LEU A 171 7.06 -5.05 2.09
C LEU A 171 5.93 -5.10 3.10
N GLU A 172 6.28 -5.29 4.36
CA GLU A 172 5.34 -5.25 5.46
C GLU A 172 5.73 -4.14 6.43
N HIS A 173 4.76 -3.59 7.15
CA HIS A 173 5.00 -2.70 8.28
C HIS A 173 3.95 -2.96 9.35
N THR A 174 4.39 -3.32 10.56
CA THR A 174 3.49 -3.56 11.70
C THR A 174 3.67 -2.47 12.74
N PHE A 175 2.58 -1.78 13.06
CA PHE A 175 2.50 -0.83 14.16
C PHE A 175 1.68 -1.44 15.30
N TYR A 176 2.21 -1.40 16.53
CA TYR A 176 1.48 -1.82 17.71
C TYR A 176 0.96 -0.59 18.45
N PRO A 177 -0.37 -0.41 18.54
CA PRO A 177 -0.93 0.63 19.39
C PRO A 177 -0.54 0.31 20.84
N SER A 178 0.28 1.15 21.47
CA SER A 178 0.60 0.99 22.89
C SER A 178 -0.29 1.93 23.71
N ALA A 179 -0.86 1.43 24.80
CA ALA A 179 -1.56 2.25 25.79
C ALA A 179 -0.62 3.27 26.47
N ASN A 180 0.69 3.03 26.45
CA ASN A 180 1.69 3.86 27.11
C ASN A 180 2.05 5.13 26.30
N ALA A 181 1.56 5.28 25.07
CA ALA A 181 1.80 6.47 24.23
C ALA A 181 1.16 7.76 24.80
N LEU A 182 0.39 7.67 25.89
CA LEU A 182 -0.20 8.80 26.60
C LEU A 182 0.48 9.16 27.93
N ASN A 183 1.51 8.42 28.37
CA ASN A 183 2.12 8.68 29.69
C ASN A 183 3.24 9.73 29.68
N THR A 184 3.56 10.34 28.54
CA THR A 184 4.52 11.46 28.48
C THR A 184 3.80 12.80 28.64
N ARG A 185 3.19 12.98 29.82
CA ARG A 185 2.84 14.30 30.35
C ARG A 185 3.05 14.29 31.86
N GLY A 186 4.27 13.93 32.25
CA GLY A 186 4.77 13.94 33.62
C GLY A 186 6.25 13.55 33.61
N ASP A 187 7.08 14.47 34.07
CA ASP A 187 8.48 14.32 34.50
C ASP A 187 9.55 13.84 33.50
N PHE A 188 10.38 14.80 33.11
CA PHE A 188 11.78 14.56 32.76
C PHE A 188 12.50 14.02 34.01
N ASN A 189 12.81 12.73 34.03
CA ASN A 189 14.05 12.16 34.58
C ASN A 189 14.05 10.63 34.43
N GLY A 190 15.15 10.08 33.93
CA GLY A 190 15.41 8.63 33.89
C GLY A 190 15.49 8.09 32.47
N GLY A 191 16.72 7.80 32.04
CA GLY A 191 17.00 7.26 30.72
C GLY A 191 16.76 5.77 30.64
N ASP A 192 15.90 5.36 29.73
CA ASP A 192 15.75 3.97 29.30
C ASP A 192 15.86 3.93 27.77
N ASP A 193 17.01 3.47 27.28
CA ASP A 193 17.28 3.21 25.86
C ASP A 193 16.36 2.12 25.32
N PHE A 194 15.26 2.48 24.65
CA PHE A 194 14.46 1.53 23.90
C PHE A 194 14.92 1.44 22.45
N HIS A 195 15.93 0.60 22.20
CA HIS A 195 16.21 0.09 20.87
C HIS A 195 15.09 -0.87 20.43
N SER A 196 14.13 -0.36 19.65
CA SER A 196 13.28 -1.19 18.79
C SER A 196 13.42 -0.74 17.35
N ALA A 197 14.55 -1.13 16.74
CA ALA A 197 14.63 -1.35 15.32
C ALA A 197 14.27 -2.82 15.07
N SER A 198 13.00 -3.14 14.84
CA SER A 198 12.69 -4.37 14.11
C SER A 198 12.90 -4.06 12.63
N GLN A 199 14.10 -4.33 12.13
CA GLN A 199 14.32 -4.41 10.68
C GLN A 199 13.42 -5.51 10.12
N GLN A 200 12.54 -5.13 9.19
CA GLN A 200 11.67 -6.07 8.49
C GLN A 200 12.51 -7.04 7.63
N PRO A 201 12.23 -8.36 7.64
CA PRO A 201 12.71 -9.24 6.61
C PRO A 201 11.89 -8.97 5.34
N ALA A 202 12.50 -8.28 4.37
CA ALA A 202 11.90 -8.12 3.06
C ALA A 202 12.40 -9.27 2.16
N THR A 203 11.47 -10.03 1.58
CA THR A 203 11.79 -11.15 0.69
C THR A 203 11.49 -10.79 -0.75
N ALA A 204 12.49 -10.92 -1.62
CA ALA A 204 12.35 -10.85 -3.07
C ALA A 204 12.44 -12.28 -3.62
N PHE A 205 11.36 -12.77 -4.23
CA PHE A 205 11.37 -14.06 -4.91
C PHE A 205 11.68 -13.84 -6.39
N LEU A 206 12.80 -14.41 -6.85
CA LEU A 206 13.12 -14.54 -8.27
C LEU A 206 12.31 -15.70 -8.84
N GLY A 207 11.49 -15.43 -9.86
CA GLY A 207 10.67 -16.45 -10.50
C GLY A 207 11.51 -17.46 -11.28
N GLY A 208 11.87 -18.58 -10.66
CA GLY A 208 12.45 -19.76 -11.30
C GLY A 208 11.54 -20.98 -11.11
N LYS A 209 11.19 -21.67 -12.21
CA LYS A 209 10.58 -23.00 -12.18
C LYS A 209 11.57 -24.00 -11.56
N GLY A 210 11.17 -24.74 -10.53
CA GLY A 210 11.95 -25.84 -9.98
C GLY A 210 11.41 -26.30 -8.63
N ALA A 211 11.25 -27.60 -8.46
CA ALA A 211 10.49 -28.25 -7.39
C ALA A 211 11.28 -28.47 -6.09
N SER A 212 10.50 -28.65 -5.02
CA SER A 212 10.72 -29.52 -3.85
C SER A 212 11.30 -28.95 -2.54
N ALA A 213 10.49 -29.20 -1.51
CA ALA A 213 10.80 -29.55 -0.12
C ALA A 213 11.46 -28.52 0.82
N ALA A 214 10.65 -27.98 1.73
CA ALA A 214 10.94 -28.03 3.16
C ALA A 214 9.65 -27.88 3.97
N THR A 215 9.11 -29.01 4.41
CA THR A 215 8.19 -29.12 5.56
C THR A 215 8.95 -28.69 6.81
N ASN A 216 8.43 -27.75 7.59
CA ASN A 216 8.82 -27.63 8.99
C ASN A 216 7.58 -27.66 9.88
N THR A 217 7.50 -28.81 10.54
CA THR A 217 6.60 -29.25 11.59
C THR A 217 6.51 -28.25 12.73
N PHE A 218 5.28 -27.90 13.10
CA PHE A 218 4.96 -27.30 14.40
C PHE A 218 5.31 -28.28 15.52
N GLN A 219 6.20 -27.91 16.44
CA GLN A 219 6.31 -28.54 17.75
C GLN A 219 5.60 -27.66 18.78
N ASN A 220 4.34 -28.01 19.03
CA ASN A 220 3.66 -27.69 20.27
C ASN A 220 4.20 -28.61 21.37
N ALA A 221 4.55 -28.04 22.52
CA ALA A 221 4.72 -28.78 23.76
C ALA A 221 4.05 -27.98 24.90
N GLY A 222 2.73 -28.21 25.09
CA GLY A 222 2.21 -28.49 26.44
C GLY A 222 2.51 -29.97 26.72
N THR A 223 2.67 -30.47 27.93
CA THR A 223 1.97 -30.26 29.20
C THR A 223 2.84 -30.93 30.27
N ASN A 224 2.74 -30.56 31.55
CA ASN A 224 2.67 -31.56 32.63
C ASN A 224 2.31 -30.92 33.97
N ASP A 225 1.10 -31.25 34.41
CA ASP A 225 0.58 -31.20 35.76
C ASP A 225 1.21 -32.26 36.67
N GLY A 226 1.19 -31.99 37.97
CA GLY A 226 0.87 -33.00 38.98
C GLY A 226 2.02 -33.66 39.73
N GLY A 227 2.21 -33.28 41.00
CA GLY A 227 3.05 -34.00 41.94
C GLY A 227 2.92 -33.47 43.37
N GLN A 228 1.79 -33.75 44.03
CA GLN A 228 1.58 -33.45 45.45
C GLN A 228 1.26 -34.75 46.19
N SER A 229 2.14 -35.12 47.11
CA SER A 229 2.13 -36.36 47.89
C SER A 229 1.54 -36.13 49.29
N HIS A 230 0.53 -36.91 49.69
CA HIS A 230 0.24 -37.22 51.09
C HIS A 230 -0.64 -38.48 51.18
N PRO A 231 -0.24 -39.54 51.91
CA PRO A 231 -1.14 -40.58 52.36
C PRO A 231 -1.51 -40.37 53.83
N GLU A 232 -2.69 -40.85 54.26
CA GLU A 232 -2.87 -41.86 55.32
C GLU A 232 -4.31 -41.81 55.86
N GLY A 233 -5.04 -42.93 55.70
CA GLY A 233 -6.42 -43.09 56.15
C GLY A 233 -6.86 -44.55 56.03
N ARG A 234 -6.67 -45.29 57.13
CA ARG A 234 -7.02 -46.70 57.36
C ARG A 234 -8.53 -46.88 57.53
N PRO A 235 -9.09 -48.03 57.14
CA PRO A 235 -10.23 -48.59 57.85
C PRO A 235 -9.97 -50.01 58.37
N THR A 236 -10.63 -50.28 59.51
CA THR A 236 -10.84 -51.56 60.23
C THR A 236 -9.63 -52.24 60.86
#